data_AF-A0A8E2DJV7-F1
#
_entry.id   AF-A0A8E2DJV7-F1
#
_cell.length_a   1.000
_cell.length_b   1.000
_cell.length_c   1.000
_cell.angle_alpha   90.00
_cell.angle_beta   90.00
_cell.angle_gamma   90.00
#
_symmetry.space_group_name_H-M   'P 1'
#
loop_
_entity.id
_entity.type
_entity.pdbx_description
1 polymer ?
#
loop_
_entity_poly.entity_id
_entity_poly.type
_entity_poly.pdbx_seq_one_letter_code
_entity_poly.pdbx_strand_id
1 'polypeptide(L)'
;LLLYDAEHLKYEDIPHYTKMLQMIMKVYHTKHKALVTDVQSALGRVSFTTNIWSDLSLRAFIAITVHYCICDEEFHLQLQSCLL
;
A
#
# COMPACT_ATOMS: atom_id res chain seq x y z
N LEU A 1 7.49 -12.55 5.45
CA LEU A 1 8.94 -12.39 5.71
C LEU A 1 9.42 -13.04 7.02
N LEU A 2 8.55 -13.53 7.92
CA LEU A 2 8.96 -14.31 9.11
C LEU A 2 8.81 -15.84 8.96
N LEU A 3 8.46 -16.33 7.77
CA LEU A 3 8.03 -17.72 7.59
C LEU A 3 9.13 -18.68 7.10
N TYR A 4 10.37 -18.19 6.92
CA TYR A 4 11.37 -18.91 6.12
C TYR A 4 12.54 -19.53 6.90
N ASP A 5 12.65 -19.35 8.22
CA ASP A 5 13.74 -19.96 8.99
C ASP A 5 13.41 -20.11 10.49
N ALA A 6 12.52 -21.05 10.82
CA ALA A 6 12.05 -21.25 12.20
C ALA A 6 13.03 -22.05 13.09
N GLU A 7 13.96 -22.81 12.51
CA GLU A 7 14.88 -23.69 13.27
C GLU A 7 16.05 -22.92 13.92
N HIS A 8 16.36 -21.70 13.46
CA HIS A 8 17.46 -20.89 13.98
C HIS A 8 17.03 -19.56 14.60
N LEU A 9 15.72 -19.27 14.61
CA LEU A 9 15.17 -18.03 15.15
C LEU A 9 15.10 -18.09 16.68
N LYS A 10 15.84 -17.21 17.36
CA LYS A 10 15.71 -17.04 18.81
C LYS A 10 14.53 -16.12 19.11
N TYR A 11 14.02 -16.19 20.33
CA TYR A 11 12.96 -15.30 20.79
C TYR A 11 13.32 -13.81 20.63
N GLU A 12 14.60 -13.48 20.82
CA GLU A 12 15.16 -12.13 20.65
C GLU A 12 15.11 -11.64 19.19
N ASP A 13 15.09 -12.55 18.23
CA ASP A 13 15.01 -12.25 16.79
C ASP A 13 13.57 -11.94 16.34
N ILE A 14 12.58 -12.30 17.16
CA ILE A 14 11.16 -12.01 16.89
C ILE A 14 10.89 -10.55 17.29
N PRO A 15 10.62 -9.65 16.33
CA PRO A 15 10.30 -8.28 16.66
C PRO A 15 9.02 -8.23 17.50
N HIS A 16 9.10 -7.54 18.64
CA HIS A 16 7.92 -7.25 19.46
C HIS A 16 6.84 -6.54 18.63
N TYR A 17 5.56 -6.68 19.01
CA TYR A 17 4.43 -6.04 18.33
C TYR A 17 4.67 -4.55 18.04
N THR A 18 5.21 -3.81 19.02
CA THR A 18 5.57 -2.39 18.85
C THR A 18 6.57 -2.17 17.72
N LYS A 19 7.60 -3.03 17.63
CA LYS A 19 8.63 -2.97 16.58
C LYS A 19 8.04 -3.33 15.22
N MET A 20 7.19 -4.35 15.16
CA MET A 20 6.45 -4.71 13.95
C MET A 20 5.56 -3.58 13.46
N LEU A 21 4.79 -2.94 14.36
CA LEU A 21 3.97 -1.79 14.03
C LEU A 21 4.81 -0.64 13.49
N GLN A 22 5.92 -0.31 14.14
CA GLN A 22 6.85 0.72 13.65
C GLN A 22 7.40 0.39 12.26
N MET A 23 7.75 -0.88 11.99
CA MET A 23 8.25 -1.31 10.70
C MET A 23 7.16 -1.21 9.61
N ILE A 24 5.94 -1.68 9.90
CA ILE A 24 4.79 -1.58 8.98
C ILE A 24 4.51 -0.10 8.66
N MET A 25 4.45 0.75 9.69
CA MET A 25 4.22 2.18 9.50
C MET A 25 5.34 2.82 8.68
N LYS A 26 6.61 2.49 8.94
CA LYS A 26 7.75 3.01 8.15
C LYS A 26 7.64 2.62 6.67
N VAL A 27 7.30 1.36 6.39
CA VAL A 27 7.11 0.87 5.01
C VAL A 27 5.92 1.56 4.36
N TYR A 28 4.79 1.66 5.07
CA TYR A 28 3.59 2.36 4.59
C TYR A 28 3.90 3.81 4.21
N HIS A 29 4.52 4.59 5.10
CA HIS A 29 4.84 6.00 4.81
C HIS A 29 5.78 6.15 3.61
N THR A 30 6.77 5.25 3.49
CA THR A 30 7.69 5.25 2.34
C THR A 30 6.93 4.98 1.04
N LYS A 31 6.08 3.96 1.04
CA LYS A 31 5.29 3.56 -0.14
C LYS A 31 4.23 4.59 -0.50
N HIS A 32 3.53 5.14 0.49
CA HIS A 32 2.54 6.20 0.29
C HIS A 32 3.20 7.45 -0.30
N LYS A 33 4.37 7.85 0.21
CA LYS A 33 5.10 9.00 -0.36
C LYS A 33 5.50 8.75 -1.81
N ALA A 34 5.99 7.56 -2.15
CA ALA A 34 6.30 7.20 -3.52
C ALA A 34 5.04 7.22 -4.40
N LEU A 35 3.94 6.63 -3.94
CA LEU A 35 2.65 6.63 -4.65
C LEU A 35 2.16 8.06 -4.93
N VAL A 36 2.23 8.98 -3.98
CA VAL A 36 1.83 10.37 -4.20
C VAL A 36 2.68 11.02 -5.29
N THR A 37 3.99 10.81 -5.28
CA THR A 37 4.89 11.29 -6.33
C THR A 37 4.54 10.68 -7.69
N ASP A 38 4.22 9.38 -7.74
CA ASP A 38 3.86 8.69 -8.98
C ASP A 38 2.50 9.15 -9.52
N VAL A 39 1.53 9.42 -8.65
CA VAL A 39 0.23 9.97 -9.06
C VAL A 39 0.38 11.40 -9.59
N GLN A 40 1.32 12.18 -9.05
CA GLN A 40 1.63 13.53 -9.55
C GLN A 40 2.22 13.53 -10.97
N SER A 41 2.81 12.42 -11.42
CA SER A 41 3.32 12.27 -12.80
C SER A 41 2.27 11.74 -13.79
N ALA A 42 1.01 11.59 -13.36
CA ALA A 42 -0.07 11.14 -14.22
C ALA A 42 -0.22 12.02 -15.46
N LEU A 43 -0.36 11.39 -16.63
CA LEU A 43 -0.51 12.05 -17.94
C LEU A 43 -1.86 12.77 -18.13
N GLY A 44 -2.72 12.78 -17.11
CA GLY A 44 -4.05 13.34 -17.21
C GLY A 44 -4.86 13.18 -15.94
N ARG A 45 -6.10 12.71 -16.08
CA ARG A 45 -7.02 12.59 -14.96
C ARG A 45 -6.62 11.44 -14.04
N VAL A 46 -6.72 11.70 -12.75
CA VAL A 46 -6.69 10.70 -11.69
C VAL A 46 -8.15 10.37 -11.34
N SER A 47 -8.49 9.09 -11.29
CA SER A 47 -9.79 8.61 -10.84
C SER A 47 -9.65 7.74 -9.60
N PHE A 48 -10.73 7.59 -8.84
CA PHE A 48 -10.73 6.79 -7.62
C PHE A 48 -11.97 5.91 -7.61
N THR A 49 -11.80 4.68 -7.14
CA THR A 49 -12.93 3.80 -6.77
C THR A 49 -13.01 3.71 -5.26
N THR A 50 -14.21 3.92 -4.72
CA THR A 50 -14.48 3.80 -3.29
C THR A 50 -15.35 2.56 -3.08
N ASN A 51 -14.84 1.58 -2.35
CA ASN A 51 -15.65 0.48 -1.85
C ASN A 51 -16.02 0.81 -0.40
N ILE A 52 -17.32 0.91 -0.11
CA ILE A 52 -17.84 1.25 1.21
C ILE A 52 -18.73 0.11 1.66
N TRP A 53 -18.48 -0.40 2.86
CA TRP A 53 -19.27 -1.47 3.45
C TRP A 53 -19.33 -1.32 4.96
N SER A 54 -20.27 -2.02 5.60
CA SER A 54 -20.33 -2.15 7.05
C SER A 54 -20.20 -3.61 7.47
N ASP A 55 -19.71 -3.85 8.68
CA ASP A 55 -19.74 -5.20 9.26
C ASP A 55 -21.05 -5.47 10.04
N LEU A 56 -21.15 -6.66 10.63
CA LEU A 56 -22.29 -7.07 11.46
C LEU A 56 -22.46 -6.22 12.74
N SER A 57 -21.40 -5.51 13.15
CA SER A 57 -21.43 -4.57 14.28
C SER A 57 -21.75 -3.13 13.84
N LEU A 58 -22.20 -2.95 12.59
CA LEU A 58 -22.50 -1.65 11.97
C LEU A 58 -21.31 -0.68 11.93
N ARG A 59 -20.08 -1.19 11.96
CA ARG A 59 -18.88 -0.38 11.77
C ARG A 59 -18.71 -0.12 10.29
N ALA A 60 -18.62 1.14 9.89
CA ALA A 60 -18.39 1.54 8.51
C ALA A 60 -16.90 1.42 8.15
N PHE A 61 -16.64 0.88 6.96
CA PHE A 61 -15.32 0.75 6.36
C PHE A 61 -15.34 1.40 4.97
N ILE A 62 -14.19 1.93 4.58
CA ILE A 62 -13.95 2.44 3.24
C ILE A 62 -12.59 1.95 2.76
N ALA A 63 -12.54 1.42 1.54
CA ALA A 63 -11.33 1.24 0.78
C ALA A 63 -11.36 2.19 -0.41
N ILE A 64 -10.24 2.87 -0.65
CA ILE A 64 -10.09 3.80 -1.77
C ILE A 64 -8.94 3.31 -2.63
N THR A 65 -9.22 3.04 -3.91
CA THR A 65 -8.20 2.70 -4.90
C THR A 65 -8.06 3.84 -5.88
N VAL A 66 -6.85 4.35 -6.07
CA VAL A 66 -6.53 5.35 -7.09
C VAL A 66 -6.18 4.66 -8.40
N HIS A 67 -6.63 5.25 -9.51
CA HIS A 67 -6.34 4.82 -10.87
C HIS A 67 -5.82 6.02 -11.68
N TYR A 68 -4.73 5.84 -12.40
CA TYR A 68 -4.09 6.91 -13.17
C TYR A 68 -3.28 6.34 -14.32
N CYS A 69 -3.06 7.12 -15.38
CA CYS A 69 -2.25 6.70 -16.51
C CYS A 69 -0.87 7.35 -16.50
N ILE A 70 0.16 6.59 -16.82
CA ILE A 70 1.54 7.05 -17.01
C ILE A 70 2.04 6.67 -18.41
N CYS A 71 3.07 7.37 -18.91
CA CYS A 71 3.87 6.90 -20.03
C CYS A 71 5.06 6.14 -19.48
N ASP A 72 5.39 4.99 -20.05
CA ASP A 72 6.70 4.39 -19.82
C ASP A 72 7.79 5.04 -20.68
N GLU A 73 9.03 4.58 -20.51
CA GLU A 73 10.20 5.06 -21.25
C GLU A 73 10.12 4.78 -22.76
N GLU A 74 9.27 3.84 -23.17
CA GLU A 74 9.02 3.48 -24.58
C GLU A 74 7.79 4.21 -25.16
N PHE A 75 7.24 5.17 -24.43
CA PHE A 75 6.04 5.96 -24.78
C PHE A 75 4.74 5.15 -24.89
N HIS A 76 4.66 4.00 -24.22
CA HIS A 76 3.41 3.28 -24.08
C HIS A 76 2.57 3.84 -22.92
N LEU A 77 1.26 3.93 -23.15
CA LEU A 77 0.31 4.31 -22.12
C LEU A 77 0.05 3.13 -21.18
N GLN A 78 0.35 3.30 -19.89
CA GLN A 78 0.11 2.30 -18.86
C GLN A 78 -0.93 2.80 -17.85
N LEU A 79 -1.93 1.96 -17.55
CA LEU A 79 -2.88 2.20 -16.47
C LEU A 79 -2.31 1.64 -15.16
N GLN A 80 -2.14 2.50 -14.17
CA GLN A 80 -1.73 2.15 -12.82
C GLN A 80 -2.92 2.14 -11.88
N SER A 81 -2.88 1.29 -10.86
CA SER A 81 -3.92 1.19 -9.85
C SER A 81 -3.31 0.81 -8.49
N CYS A 82 -3.64 1.57 -7.45
CA CYS A 82 -3.08 1.33 -6.11
C CYS A 82 -4.11 1.64 -5.01
N LEU A 83 -4.11 0.83 -3.95
CA LEU A 83 -4.92 1.06 -2.75
C LEU A 83 -4.24 2.11 -1.86
N LEU A 84 -5.02 3.09 -1.37
CA LEU A 84 -4.56 4.15 -0.46
C LEU A 84 -4.52 3.71 1.01
#